data_AF-A0A2D5AIF7-F1
#
_entry.id   AF-A0A2D5AIF7-F1
#
_cell.length_a   1.000
_cell.length_b   1.000
_cell.length_c   1.000
_cell.angle_alpha   90.00
_cell.angle_beta   90.00
_cell.angle_gamma   90.00
#
_symmetry.space_group_name_H-M   'P 1'
#
loop_
_entity.id
_entity.type
_entity.pdbx_description
1 polymer ?
#
loop_
_entity_poly.entity_id
_entity_poly.type
_entity_poly.pdbx_seq_one_letter_code
_entity_poly.pdbx_strand_id
1 'polypeptide(L)'
;MPQENLVDFFTYFKNTPNQLESIALLQKSMPDSLLTPTAGWVVKWREPEPEPPTPDWPVSKEQMAHIMGCSPGSLPDSLMDDYARCVTTFGMDTLAQVYFLGQCGHESCGLRYPVEIHDGSNYEFRTDLGNTEPGMGVLYAGTGWIQVTGYANHKSFSDYMTSIGQPDPKILELGKTYSSEKYPWTISGNWWRCNNMNAMCAARPECTNAQIDEIGCRVNGKMRPNGADDRIAYTDRAYRTLIGVGS
;
A
#
# COMPACT_ATOMS: atom_id res chain seq x y z
N MET A 1 -23.61 -2.20 41.21
CA MET A 1 -23.85 -3.21 40.16
C MET A 1 -22.77 -3.03 39.11
N PRO A 2 -22.10 -4.09 38.66
CA PRO A 2 -21.13 -4.00 37.58
C PRO A 2 -21.82 -3.40 36.34
N GLN A 3 -21.19 -2.40 35.74
CA GLN A 3 -21.74 -1.68 34.59
C GLN A 3 -21.18 -2.19 33.26
N GLU A 4 -20.04 -2.89 33.30
CA GLU A 4 -19.37 -3.42 32.12
C GLU A 4 -19.58 -4.92 31.98
N ASN A 5 -19.82 -5.36 30.76
CA ASN A 5 -19.92 -6.77 30.40
C ASN A 5 -18.66 -7.19 29.65
N LEU A 6 -17.88 -8.08 30.24
CA LEU A 6 -16.56 -8.49 29.77
C LEU A 6 -16.62 -9.13 28.38
N VAL A 7 -17.75 -9.76 28.02
CA VAL A 7 -17.94 -10.34 26.68
C VAL A 7 -17.88 -9.30 25.57
N ASP A 8 -18.28 -8.05 25.85
CA ASP A 8 -18.34 -6.97 24.86
C ASP A 8 -16.93 -6.51 24.41
N PHE A 9 -15.89 -6.91 25.13
CA PHE A 9 -14.50 -6.63 24.81
C PHE A 9 -13.85 -7.70 23.91
N PHE A 10 -14.53 -8.81 23.61
CA PHE A 10 -13.99 -9.86 22.74
C PHE A 10 -14.57 -9.79 21.33
N THR A 11 -13.79 -9.32 20.35
CA THR A 11 -14.23 -9.20 18.95
C THR A 11 -14.08 -10.50 18.15
N TYR A 12 -13.05 -11.30 18.45
CA TYR A 12 -12.70 -12.48 17.65
C TYR A 12 -12.71 -13.77 18.48
N PHE A 13 -13.90 -14.34 18.69
CA PHE A 13 -14.07 -15.67 19.28
C PHE A 13 -15.23 -16.42 18.62
N LYS A 14 -15.29 -17.74 18.77
CA LYS A 14 -16.25 -18.61 18.07
C LYS A 14 -17.69 -18.50 18.60
N ASN A 15 -17.90 -17.73 19.67
CA ASN A 15 -19.19 -17.51 20.31
C ASN A 15 -19.94 -18.81 20.68
N THR A 16 -19.21 -19.85 21.06
CA THR A 16 -19.81 -21.12 21.50
C THR A 16 -20.33 -21.00 22.94
N PRO A 17 -21.30 -21.84 23.36
CA PRO A 17 -21.80 -21.83 24.73
C PRO A 17 -20.69 -21.93 25.78
N ASN A 18 -19.72 -22.82 25.58
CA ASN A 18 -18.60 -23.00 26.50
C ASN A 18 -17.70 -21.75 26.59
N GLN A 19 -17.52 -21.02 25.48
CA GLN A 19 -16.71 -19.79 25.48
C GLN A 19 -17.43 -18.66 26.23
N LEU A 20 -18.74 -18.50 26.00
CA LEU A 20 -19.56 -17.53 26.72
C LEU A 20 -19.61 -17.83 28.22
N GLU A 21 -19.80 -19.09 28.60
CA GLU A 21 -19.77 -19.51 30.01
C GLU A 21 -18.41 -19.26 30.65
N SER A 22 -17.31 -19.54 29.93
CA SER A 22 -15.96 -19.27 30.42
C SER A 22 -15.72 -17.78 30.69
N ILE A 23 -16.18 -16.89 29.80
CA ILE A 23 -16.08 -15.44 29.98
C ILE A 23 -16.95 -14.97 31.15
N ALA A 24 -18.16 -15.53 31.31
CA ALA A 24 -19.03 -15.20 32.43
C ALA A 24 -18.44 -15.65 33.78
N LEU A 25 -17.80 -16.82 33.83
CA LEU A 25 -17.08 -17.31 35.01
C LEU A 25 -15.88 -16.41 35.35
N LEU A 26 -15.13 -15.96 34.34
CA LEU A 26 -14.04 -15.00 34.53
C LEU A 26 -14.56 -13.66 35.06
N GLN A 27 -15.62 -13.10 34.47
CA GLN A 27 -16.22 -11.86 34.96
C GLN A 27 -16.69 -11.99 36.41
N LYS A 28 -17.29 -13.12 36.78
CA LYS A 28 -17.76 -13.38 38.15
C LYS A 28 -16.62 -13.46 39.17
N SER A 29 -15.40 -13.81 38.75
CA SER A 29 -14.23 -13.85 39.63
C SER A 29 -13.51 -12.50 39.73
N MET A 30 -13.83 -11.54 38.87
CA MET A 30 -13.26 -10.20 38.92
C MET A 30 -13.90 -9.34 40.02
N PRO A 31 -13.12 -8.57 40.78
CA PRO A 31 -13.65 -7.56 41.69
C PRO A 31 -14.53 -6.54 40.96
N ASP A 32 -15.64 -6.11 41.58
CA ASP A 32 -16.54 -5.08 41.03
C ASP A 32 -15.81 -3.78 40.63
N SER A 33 -14.72 -3.44 41.33
CA SER A 33 -13.89 -2.27 41.02
C SER A 33 -13.25 -2.32 39.62
N LEU A 34 -13.03 -3.52 39.07
CA LEU A 34 -12.53 -3.72 37.72
C LEU A 34 -13.65 -3.73 36.67
N LEU A 35 -14.92 -3.80 37.06
CA LEU A 35 -16.08 -3.84 36.16
C LEU A 35 -16.81 -2.49 36.11
N THR A 36 -16.03 -1.41 36.09
CA THR A 36 -16.52 -0.02 36.02
C THR A 36 -15.97 0.68 34.78
N PRO A 37 -16.71 1.66 34.21
CA PRO A 37 -16.23 2.44 33.07
C PRO A 37 -14.90 3.17 33.32
N THR A 38 -14.61 3.45 34.60
CA THR A 38 -13.41 4.17 35.06
C THR A 38 -12.25 3.26 35.43
N ALA A 39 -12.42 1.94 35.37
CA ALA A 39 -11.32 1.02 35.63
C ALA A 39 -10.20 1.25 34.60
N GLY A 40 -8.94 1.28 35.06
CA GLY A 40 -7.81 1.67 34.20
C GLY A 40 -7.70 0.87 32.89
N TRP A 41 -8.04 -0.42 32.91
CA TRP A 41 -8.05 -1.25 31.71
C TRP A 41 -9.22 -0.93 30.76
N VAL A 42 -10.40 -0.57 31.28
CA VAL A 42 -11.56 -0.16 30.47
C VAL A 42 -11.27 1.18 29.80
N VAL A 43 -10.71 2.12 30.55
CA VAL A 43 -10.27 3.42 30.01
C VAL A 43 -9.22 3.20 28.92
N LYS A 44 -8.22 2.34 29.15
CA LYS A 44 -7.18 2.05 28.16
C LYS A 44 -7.71 1.35 26.91
N TRP A 45 -8.66 0.42 27.05
CA TRP A 45 -9.28 -0.28 25.92
C TRP A 45 -10.10 0.66 25.02
N ARG A 46 -10.78 1.63 25.63
CA ARG A 46 -11.62 2.61 24.93
C ARG A 46 -10.85 3.85 24.46
N GLU A 47 -9.59 3.98 24.88
CA GLU A 47 -8.73 5.04 24.39
C GLU A 47 -8.61 4.88 22.87
N PRO A 48 -9.06 5.86 22.07
CA PRO A 48 -8.87 5.78 20.63
C PRO A 48 -7.37 5.67 20.38
N GLU A 49 -6.98 4.71 19.54
CA GLU A 49 -5.59 4.66 19.07
C GLU A 49 -5.29 6.04 18.45
N PRO A 50 -4.25 6.75 18.89
CA PRO A 50 -3.94 8.05 18.33
C PRO A 50 -3.78 7.86 16.83
N GLU A 51 -4.64 8.53 16.05
CA GLU A 51 -4.46 8.50 14.60
C GLU A 51 -3.05 8.99 14.32
N PRO A 52 -2.25 8.24 13.54
CA PRO A 52 -0.93 8.72 13.17
C PRO A 52 -1.11 10.12 12.58
N PRO A 53 -0.26 11.09 12.97
CA PRO A 53 -0.39 12.45 12.44
C PRO A 53 -0.44 12.39 10.92
N THR A 54 -1.34 13.15 10.32
CA THR A 54 -1.46 13.21 8.87
C THR A 54 -0.08 13.56 8.31
N PRO A 55 0.54 12.69 7.52
CA PRO A 55 1.89 12.92 7.05
C PRO A 55 1.89 14.18 6.18
N ASP A 56 2.93 15.01 6.29
CA ASP A 56 3.13 16.10 5.34
C ASP A 56 3.25 15.51 3.94
N TRP A 57 2.26 15.77 3.08
CA TRP A 57 2.25 15.20 1.75
C TRP A 57 3.36 15.84 0.90
N PRO A 58 4.20 15.03 0.22
CA PRO A 58 5.28 15.56 -0.62
C PRO A 58 4.75 16.30 -1.85
N VAL A 59 3.48 16.10 -2.21
CA VAL A 59 2.77 16.79 -3.29
C VAL A 59 1.33 17.08 -2.87
N SER A 60 0.76 18.18 -3.37
CA SER A 60 -0.67 18.48 -3.18
C SER A 60 -1.56 17.57 -4.02
N LYS A 61 -2.87 17.51 -3.71
CA LYS A 61 -3.84 16.81 -4.55
C LYS A 61 -3.92 17.38 -5.96
N GLU A 62 -3.78 18.70 -6.10
CA GLU A 62 -3.77 19.38 -7.40
C GLU A 62 -2.57 18.93 -8.24
N GLN A 63 -1.39 18.84 -7.63
CA GLN A 63 -0.19 18.34 -8.29
C GLN A 63 -0.35 16.87 -8.68
N MET A 64 -0.77 15.99 -7.75
CA MET A 64 -1.01 14.57 -8.04
C MET A 64 -2.04 14.40 -9.15
N ALA A 65 -3.17 15.12 -9.08
CA ALA A 65 -4.23 15.04 -10.09
C ALA A 65 -3.77 15.52 -11.47
N HIS A 66 -2.98 16.59 -11.53
CA HIS A 66 -2.38 17.08 -12.78
C HIS A 66 -1.46 16.03 -13.41
N ILE A 67 -0.57 15.46 -12.61
CA ILE A 67 0.36 14.41 -13.05
C ILE A 67 -0.41 13.18 -13.54
N MET A 68 -1.45 12.77 -12.80
CA MET A 68 -2.20 11.54 -13.08
C MET A 68 -3.31 11.73 -14.12
N GLY A 69 -3.66 12.96 -14.49
CA GLY A 69 -4.75 13.23 -15.43
C GLY A 69 -6.13 12.88 -14.87
N CYS A 70 -6.32 13.04 -13.56
CA CYS A 70 -7.58 12.84 -12.85
C CYS A 70 -8.04 14.15 -12.16
N SER A 71 -9.11 14.10 -11.38
CA SER A 71 -9.58 15.28 -10.63
C SER A 71 -9.05 15.25 -9.19
N PRO A 72 -8.72 16.39 -8.58
CA PRO A 72 -8.30 16.41 -7.16
C PRO A 72 -9.34 15.78 -6.22
N GLY A 73 -10.63 15.95 -6.55
CA GLY A 73 -11.74 15.36 -5.78
C GLY A 73 -11.85 13.84 -5.87
N SER A 74 -11.19 13.19 -6.84
CA SER A 74 -11.13 11.71 -6.91
C SER A 74 -10.01 11.11 -6.06
N LEU A 75 -9.17 11.94 -5.44
CA LEU A 75 -8.05 11.49 -4.60
C LEU A 75 -8.47 11.54 -3.12
N PRO A 76 -8.78 10.40 -2.47
CA PRO A 76 -9.04 10.38 -1.04
C PRO A 76 -7.77 10.68 -0.24
N ASP A 77 -7.91 11.24 0.96
CA ASP A 77 -6.77 11.57 1.83
C ASP A 77 -5.93 10.33 2.14
N SER A 78 -6.57 9.18 2.35
CA SER A 78 -5.89 7.90 2.59
C SER A 78 -4.94 7.47 1.46
N LEU A 79 -5.26 7.82 0.21
CA LEU A 79 -4.39 7.56 -0.93
C LEU A 79 -3.17 8.47 -0.94
N MET A 80 -3.35 9.73 -0.55
CA MET A 80 -2.26 10.70 -0.42
C MET A 80 -1.38 10.37 0.79
N ASP A 81 -1.96 9.92 1.90
CA ASP A 81 -1.24 9.43 3.07
C ASP A 81 -0.37 8.21 2.72
N ASP A 82 -0.90 7.29 1.90
CA ASP A 82 -0.13 6.15 1.43
C ASP A 82 1.03 6.57 0.52
N TYR A 83 0.82 7.57 -0.34
CA TYR A 83 1.91 8.14 -1.14
C TYR A 83 3.01 8.76 -0.27
N ALA A 84 2.62 9.57 0.72
CA ALA A 84 3.57 10.21 1.64
C ALA A 84 4.36 9.18 2.47
N ARG A 85 3.67 8.12 2.95
CA ARG A 85 4.33 6.98 3.60
C ARG A 85 5.29 6.28 2.65
N CYS A 86 4.89 5.99 1.42
CA CYS A 86 5.73 5.35 0.42
C CYS A 86 7.03 6.16 0.18
N VAL A 87 6.90 7.46 -0.10
CA VAL A 87 8.05 8.36 -0.34
C VAL A 87 9.01 8.37 0.84
N THR A 88 8.48 8.54 2.06
CA THR A 88 9.29 8.61 3.29
C THR A 88 9.97 7.27 3.59
N THR A 89 9.20 6.18 3.52
CA THR A 89 9.65 4.83 3.89
C THR A 89 10.75 4.33 2.96
N PHE A 90 10.66 4.65 1.67
CA PHE A 90 11.62 4.20 0.67
C PHE A 90 12.65 5.26 0.27
N GLY A 91 12.68 6.40 0.96
CA GLY A 91 13.67 7.47 0.75
C GLY A 91 13.69 7.98 -0.70
N MET A 92 12.51 8.21 -1.28
CA MET A 92 12.41 8.73 -2.65
C MET A 92 12.65 10.25 -2.67
N ASP A 93 13.78 10.67 -3.23
CA ASP A 93 14.00 12.08 -3.54
C ASP A 93 13.05 12.57 -4.65
N THR A 94 13.07 13.88 -4.93
CA THR A 94 12.18 14.48 -5.93
C THR A 94 12.33 13.84 -7.32
N LEU A 95 13.54 13.47 -7.73
CA LEU A 95 13.78 12.86 -9.03
C LEU A 95 13.24 11.42 -9.09
N ALA A 96 13.45 10.64 -8.03
CA ALA A 96 12.87 9.32 -7.88
C ALA A 96 11.33 9.38 -7.89
N GLN A 97 10.74 10.39 -7.24
CA GLN A 97 9.30 10.64 -7.29
C GLN A 97 8.82 10.93 -8.72
N VAL A 98 9.54 11.75 -9.49
CA VAL A 98 9.22 12.04 -10.90
C VAL A 98 9.14 10.76 -11.74
N TYR A 99 10.18 9.92 -11.69
CA TYR A 99 10.18 8.66 -12.43
C TYR A 99 9.13 7.68 -11.91
N PHE A 100 8.98 7.57 -10.59
CA PHE A 100 8.01 6.65 -9.97
C PHE A 100 6.58 7.00 -10.37
N LEU A 101 6.17 8.27 -10.25
CA LEU A 101 4.86 8.74 -10.68
C LEU A 101 4.67 8.57 -12.19
N GLY A 102 5.73 8.78 -12.99
CA GLY A 102 5.75 8.55 -14.43
C GLY A 102 5.39 7.11 -14.81
N GLN A 103 6.05 6.14 -14.16
CA GLN A 103 5.80 4.72 -14.39
C GLN A 103 4.42 4.29 -13.86
N CYS A 104 4.08 4.69 -12.63
CA CYS A 104 2.77 4.42 -12.02
C CYS A 104 1.62 4.97 -12.87
N GLY A 105 1.78 6.18 -13.43
CA GLY A 105 0.77 6.80 -14.29
C GLY A 105 0.44 5.95 -15.52
N HIS A 106 1.45 5.40 -16.17
CA HIS A 106 1.23 4.49 -17.30
C HIS A 106 0.61 3.15 -16.86
N GLU A 107 1.21 2.47 -15.87
CA GLU A 107 0.80 1.12 -15.44
C GLU A 107 -0.61 1.08 -14.83
N SER A 108 -1.10 2.22 -14.33
CA SER A 108 -2.44 2.36 -13.73
C SER A 108 -3.46 3.09 -14.60
N CYS A 109 -3.06 3.52 -15.81
CA CYS A 109 -3.83 4.43 -16.66
C CYS A 109 -4.27 5.72 -15.93
N GLY A 110 -3.38 6.34 -15.16
CA GLY A 110 -3.65 7.56 -14.40
C GLY A 110 -4.49 7.32 -13.15
N LEU A 111 -4.15 6.27 -12.40
CA LEU A 111 -4.83 5.81 -11.17
C LEU A 111 -6.27 5.31 -11.40
N ARG A 112 -6.64 4.97 -12.63
CA ARG A 112 -7.99 4.46 -12.96
C ARG A 112 -8.18 3.00 -12.58
N TYR A 113 -7.10 2.22 -12.59
CA TYR A 113 -7.15 0.77 -12.34
C TYR A 113 -6.14 0.35 -11.27
N PRO A 114 -6.52 0.36 -9.97
CA PRO A 114 -5.67 -0.14 -8.88
C PRO A 114 -5.56 -1.67 -8.84
N VAL A 115 -6.46 -2.37 -9.55
CA VAL A 115 -6.50 -3.83 -9.66
C VAL A 115 -6.57 -4.21 -11.14
N GLU A 116 -5.77 -5.20 -11.53
CA GLU A 116 -5.72 -5.75 -12.88
C GLU A 116 -7.13 -6.14 -13.40
N ILE A 117 -7.41 -5.84 -14.67
CA ILE A 117 -8.68 -6.22 -15.33
C ILE A 117 -8.76 -7.76 -15.52
N HIS A 118 -7.60 -8.43 -15.54
CA HIS A 118 -7.51 -9.87 -15.58
C HIS A 118 -7.66 -10.47 -14.18
N ASP A 119 -8.43 -11.56 -14.07
CA ASP A 119 -8.74 -12.19 -12.78
C ASP A 119 -7.50 -12.75 -12.05
N GLY A 120 -6.37 -12.90 -12.75
CA GLY A 120 -5.10 -13.41 -12.23
C GLY A 120 -4.89 -14.91 -12.45
N SER A 121 -5.82 -15.60 -13.09
CA SER A 121 -5.70 -17.04 -13.43
C SER A 121 -4.45 -17.36 -14.25
N ASN A 122 -3.97 -16.40 -15.04
CA ASN A 122 -2.73 -16.48 -15.81
C ASN A 122 -1.46 -16.69 -14.95
N TYR A 123 -1.53 -16.35 -13.66
CA TYR A 123 -0.41 -16.44 -12.72
C TYR A 123 -0.46 -17.69 -11.84
N GLU A 124 -1.45 -18.54 -12.04
CA GLU A 124 -1.60 -19.77 -11.28
C GLU A 124 -0.40 -20.70 -11.53
N PHE A 125 0.15 -21.28 -10.45
CA PHE A 125 1.36 -22.12 -10.46
C PHE A 125 2.62 -21.52 -11.13
N ARG A 126 2.68 -20.19 -11.28
CA ARG A 126 3.90 -19.49 -11.70
C ARG A 126 4.93 -19.51 -10.58
N THR A 127 5.80 -20.52 -10.60
CA THR A 127 6.85 -20.73 -9.59
C THR A 127 7.88 -19.61 -9.55
N ASP A 128 8.15 -18.94 -10.67
CA ASP A 128 8.99 -17.74 -10.75
C ASP A 128 8.41 -16.55 -9.98
N LEU A 129 7.09 -16.52 -9.79
CA LEU A 129 6.36 -15.53 -8.99
C LEU A 129 6.11 -16.00 -7.54
N GLY A 130 6.54 -17.21 -7.19
CA GLY A 130 6.30 -17.85 -5.90
C GLY A 130 4.88 -18.40 -5.72
N ASN A 131 4.08 -18.46 -6.79
CA ASN A 131 2.73 -19.03 -6.74
C ASN A 131 2.84 -20.56 -6.87
N THR A 132 2.65 -21.30 -5.78
CA THR A 132 2.85 -22.77 -5.74
C THR A 132 1.60 -23.55 -5.31
N GLU A 133 0.59 -22.88 -4.76
CA GLU A 133 -0.64 -23.48 -4.27
C GLU A 133 -1.85 -23.01 -5.09
N PRO A 134 -2.92 -23.83 -5.17
CA PRO A 134 -4.19 -23.43 -5.76
C PRO A 134 -4.73 -22.10 -5.20
N GLY A 135 -5.14 -21.20 -6.09
CA GLY A 135 -5.71 -19.88 -5.79
C GLY A 135 -4.69 -18.75 -5.63
N MET A 136 -3.39 -19.07 -5.59
CA MET A 136 -2.35 -18.05 -5.40
C MET A 136 -2.23 -17.09 -6.59
N GLY A 137 -2.48 -17.55 -7.82
CA GLY A 137 -2.42 -16.70 -9.01
C GLY A 137 -3.43 -15.56 -8.95
N VAL A 138 -4.65 -15.87 -8.51
CA VAL A 138 -5.73 -14.88 -8.34
C VAL A 138 -5.49 -14.01 -7.11
N LEU A 139 -5.09 -14.60 -5.98
CA LEU A 139 -4.88 -13.90 -4.71
C LEU A 139 -3.74 -12.87 -4.79
N TYR A 140 -2.67 -13.20 -5.53
CA TYR A 140 -1.48 -12.36 -5.69
C TYR A 140 -1.31 -11.87 -7.14
N ALA A 141 -2.43 -11.61 -7.83
CA ALA A 141 -2.41 -10.96 -9.15
C ALA A 141 -2.00 -9.48 -9.04
N GLY A 142 -1.90 -8.79 -10.18
CA GLY A 142 -1.45 -7.39 -10.25
C GLY A 142 -2.18 -6.46 -9.28
N THR A 143 -1.41 -5.81 -8.41
CA THR A 143 -1.89 -4.86 -7.41
C THR A 143 -1.02 -3.62 -7.32
N GLY A 144 -1.62 -2.51 -6.87
CA GLY A 144 -0.95 -1.23 -6.76
C GLY A 144 -0.65 -0.62 -8.12
N TRP A 145 0.05 0.51 -8.10
CA TRP A 145 0.19 1.36 -9.29
C TRP A 145 1.23 0.91 -10.30
N ILE A 146 2.09 -0.06 -9.98
CA ILE A 146 2.99 -0.71 -10.96
C ILE A 146 2.63 -2.17 -11.25
N GLN A 147 1.41 -2.60 -10.88
CA GLN A 147 0.93 -3.98 -11.09
C GLN A 147 1.89 -5.03 -10.51
N VAL A 148 2.21 -4.92 -9.22
CA VAL A 148 3.05 -5.90 -8.52
C VAL A 148 2.31 -7.24 -8.50
N THR A 149 2.94 -8.29 -9.02
CA THR A 149 2.33 -9.62 -9.17
C THR A 149 3.19 -10.70 -8.53
N GLY A 150 2.56 -11.67 -7.87
CA GLY A 150 3.19 -12.86 -7.33
C GLY A 150 3.34 -12.87 -5.81
N TYR A 151 3.17 -14.04 -5.21
CA TYR A 151 3.35 -14.25 -3.78
C TYR A 151 4.71 -13.78 -3.27
N ALA A 152 5.79 -13.99 -4.02
CA ALA A 152 7.12 -13.57 -3.62
C ALA A 152 7.19 -12.05 -3.35
N ASN A 153 6.50 -11.26 -4.17
CA ASN A 153 6.46 -9.81 -4.01
C ASN A 153 5.56 -9.38 -2.83
N HIS A 154 4.38 -9.98 -2.68
CA HIS A 154 3.50 -9.74 -1.54
C HIS A 154 4.15 -10.12 -0.21
N LYS A 155 4.86 -11.26 -0.19
CA LYS A 155 5.62 -11.70 0.98
C LYS A 155 6.76 -10.75 1.28
N SER A 156 7.53 -10.33 0.28
CA SER A 156 8.59 -9.32 0.47
C SER A 156 8.03 -8.03 1.09
N PHE A 157 6.84 -7.60 0.66
CA PHE A 157 6.19 -6.42 1.24
C PHE A 157 5.73 -6.66 2.68
N SER A 158 5.06 -7.77 2.96
CA SER A 158 4.63 -8.15 4.32
C SER A 158 5.80 -8.27 5.30
N ASP A 159 6.90 -8.92 4.88
CA ASP A 159 8.12 -9.06 5.66
C ASP A 159 8.76 -7.69 5.95
N TYR A 160 8.70 -6.78 4.98
CA TYR A 160 9.22 -5.42 5.17
C TYR A 160 8.37 -4.59 6.13
N MET A 161 7.05 -4.63 6.00
CA MET A 161 6.14 -3.99 6.95
C MET A 161 6.39 -4.50 8.38
N THR A 162 6.63 -5.80 8.53
CA THR A 162 7.03 -6.41 9.81
C THR A 162 8.38 -5.86 10.30
N SER A 163 9.38 -5.72 9.42
CA SER A 163 10.72 -5.28 9.82
C SER A 163 10.79 -3.81 10.27
N ILE A 164 9.85 -2.97 9.83
CA ILE A 164 9.69 -1.58 10.30
C ILE A 164 8.72 -1.46 11.49
N GLY A 165 8.32 -2.58 12.10
CA GLY A 165 7.46 -2.61 13.28
C GLY A 165 5.97 -2.37 12.98
N GLN A 166 5.54 -2.52 11.73
CA GLN A 166 4.14 -2.35 11.30
C GLN A 166 3.59 -3.64 10.65
N PRO A 167 3.61 -4.79 11.35
CA PRO A 167 3.12 -6.03 10.77
C PRO A 167 1.64 -5.93 10.39
N ASP A 168 1.30 -6.37 9.19
CA ASP A 168 -0.08 -6.42 8.70
C ASP A 168 -0.36 -7.75 7.99
N PRO A 169 -0.90 -8.77 8.71
CA PRO A 169 -1.08 -10.11 8.15
C PRO A 169 -2.06 -10.12 6.96
N LYS A 170 -2.96 -9.13 6.86
CA LYS A 170 -3.93 -9.02 5.78
C LYS A 170 -3.30 -8.83 4.40
N ILE A 171 -2.05 -8.36 4.33
CA ILE A 171 -1.28 -8.29 3.07
C ILE A 171 -1.19 -9.67 2.40
N LEU A 172 -1.02 -10.73 3.21
CA LEU A 172 -0.93 -12.11 2.72
C LEU A 172 -2.28 -12.83 2.76
N GLU A 173 -3.11 -12.58 3.77
CA GLU A 173 -4.42 -13.25 3.89
C GLU A 173 -5.41 -12.82 2.82
N LEU A 174 -5.40 -11.53 2.44
CA LEU A 174 -6.36 -10.94 1.49
C LEU A 174 -5.70 -10.55 0.16
N GLY A 175 -4.37 -10.53 0.09
CA GLY A 175 -3.63 -10.37 -1.16
C GLY A 175 -3.90 -9.05 -1.88
N LYS A 176 -4.15 -9.14 -3.20
CA LYS A 176 -4.25 -8.01 -4.11
C LYS A 176 -5.32 -6.99 -3.73
N THR A 177 -6.48 -7.44 -3.25
CA THR A 177 -7.62 -6.56 -2.96
C THR A 177 -7.27 -5.62 -1.81
N TYR A 178 -6.83 -6.17 -0.68
CA TYR A 178 -6.43 -5.39 0.48
C TYR A 178 -5.22 -4.48 0.19
N SER A 179 -4.22 -5.00 -0.52
CA SER A 179 -3.02 -4.23 -0.85
C SER A 179 -3.34 -3.05 -1.79
N SER A 180 -4.25 -3.23 -2.74
CA SER A 180 -4.68 -2.16 -3.67
C SER A 180 -5.51 -1.08 -3.00
N GLU A 181 -6.23 -1.40 -1.94
CA GLU A 181 -7.05 -0.44 -1.21
C GLU A 181 -6.24 0.32 -0.15
N LYS A 182 -5.39 -0.40 0.60
CA LYS A 182 -4.68 0.17 1.75
C LYS A 182 -3.28 0.68 1.44
N TYR A 183 -2.57 0.01 0.51
CA TYR A 183 -1.15 0.24 0.25
C TYR A 183 -0.79 0.38 -1.25
N PRO A 184 -1.62 0.96 -2.13
CA PRO A 184 -1.36 0.90 -3.57
C PRO A 184 -0.06 1.59 -4.00
N TRP A 185 0.35 2.66 -3.31
CA TRP A 185 1.67 3.28 -3.48
C TRP A 185 2.74 2.49 -2.75
N THR A 186 2.51 2.11 -1.50
CA THR A 186 3.55 1.52 -0.65
C THR A 186 3.99 0.13 -1.15
N ILE A 187 3.09 -0.72 -1.66
CA ILE A 187 3.48 -2.01 -2.26
C ILE A 187 4.29 -1.80 -3.55
N SER A 188 3.92 -0.79 -4.35
CA SER A 188 4.65 -0.39 -5.57
C SER A 188 6.03 0.15 -5.22
N GLY A 189 6.12 0.95 -4.16
CA GLY A 189 7.37 1.48 -3.61
C GLY A 189 8.28 0.38 -3.04
N ASN A 190 7.71 -0.68 -2.45
CA ASN A 190 8.50 -1.81 -1.98
C ASN A 190 9.18 -2.52 -3.16
N TRP A 191 8.45 -2.78 -4.25
CA TRP A 191 9.07 -3.32 -5.46
C TRP A 191 10.13 -2.37 -6.01
N TRP A 192 9.87 -1.06 -6.04
CA TRP A 192 10.81 -0.04 -6.48
C TRP A 192 12.12 -0.09 -5.68
N ARG A 193 12.02 -0.19 -4.35
CA ARG A 193 13.14 -0.39 -3.43
C ARG A 193 13.89 -1.69 -3.73
N CYS A 194 13.18 -2.82 -3.81
CA CYS A 194 13.78 -4.13 -4.05
C CYS A 194 14.53 -4.20 -5.40
N ASN A 195 14.17 -3.35 -6.35
CA ASN A 195 14.79 -3.28 -7.67
C ASN A 195 15.86 -2.18 -7.79
N ASN A 196 16.25 -1.54 -6.68
CA ASN A 196 17.25 -0.48 -6.59
C ASN A 196 16.97 0.72 -7.52
N MET A 197 15.69 1.05 -7.68
CA MET A 197 15.25 2.03 -8.68
C MET A 197 15.65 3.47 -8.31
N ASN A 198 15.75 3.84 -7.03
CA ASN A 198 16.22 5.18 -6.63
C ASN A 198 17.64 5.45 -7.15
N ALA A 199 18.56 4.50 -6.99
CA ALA A 199 19.92 4.62 -7.53
C ALA A 199 19.93 4.69 -9.06
N MET A 200 19.02 3.93 -9.70
CA MET A 200 18.85 3.99 -11.15
C MET A 200 18.36 5.37 -11.62
N CYS A 201 17.43 5.99 -10.89
CA CYS A 201 16.95 7.35 -11.17
C CYS A 201 18.05 8.39 -10.98
N ALA A 202 18.83 8.30 -9.88
CA ALA A 202 19.93 9.23 -9.61
C ALA A 202 21.01 9.21 -10.70
N ALA A 203 21.23 8.08 -11.37
CA ALA A 203 22.15 7.96 -12.51
C ALA A 203 21.58 8.55 -13.82
N ARG A 204 20.34 9.07 -13.81
CA ARG A 204 19.58 9.59 -14.96
C ARG A 204 18.99 10.98 -14.63
N PRO A 205 19.83 11.97 -14.30
CA PRO A 205 19.36 13.25 -13.78
C PRO A 205 18.61 14.11 -14.80
N GLU A 206 18.82 13.88 -16.09
CA GLU A 206 18.33 14.74 -17.17
C GLU A 206 16.89 14.43 -17.62
N CYS A 207 16.30 13.33 -17.13
CA CYS A 207 14.96 12.88 -17.54
C CYS A 207 14.72 12.85 -19.06
N THR A 208 15.74 12.53 -19.87
CA THR A 208 15.53 12.44 -21.34
C THR A 208 14.64 11.24 -21.69
N ASN A 209 13.99 11.26 -22.85
CA ASN A 209 13.16 10.14 -23.33
C ASN A 209 13.90 8.79 -23.29
N ALA A 210 15.20 8.77 -23.65
CA ALA A 210 16.01 7.56 -23.58
C ALA A 210 16.20 7.06 -22.13
N GLN A 211 16.44 7.98 -21.19
CA GLN A 211 16.55 7.64 -19.76
C GLN A 211 15.22 7.15 -19.18
N ILE A 212 14.10 7.74 -19.62
CA ILE A 212 12.75 7.28 -19.25
C ILE A 212 12.49 5.88 -19.79
N ASP A 213 12.88 5.61 -21.04
CA ASP A 213 12.77 4.27 -21.64
C ASP A 213 13.63 3.24 -20.90
N GLU A 214 14.81 3.61 -20.39
CA GLU A 214 15.63 2.72 -19.55
C GLU A 214 14.94 2.36 -18.23
N ILE A 215 14.38 3.35 -17.54
CA ILE A 215 13.59 3.13 -16.32
C ILE A 215 12.38 2.25 -16.63
N GLY A 216 11.65 2.56 -17.70
CA GLY A 216 10.50 1.77 -18.14
C GLY A 216 10.89 0.35 -18.56
N CYS A 217 12.06 0.14 -19.15
CA CYS A 217 12.56 -1.20 -19.48
C CYS A 217 12.79 -2.02 -18.21
N ARG A 218 13.23 -1.41 -17.11
CA ARG A 218 13.43 -2.11 -15.84
C ARG A 218 12.11 -2.51 -15.18
N VAL A 219 11.07 -1.69 -15.35
CA VAL A 219 9.70 -1.95 -14.87
C VAL A 219 8.98 -2.99 -15.74
N ASN A 220 9.02 -2.81 -17.06
CA ASN A 220 8.24 -3.59 -18.02
C ASN A 220 8.96 -4.83 -18.58
N GLY A 221 10.30 -4.90 -18.44
CA GLY A 221 11.11 -6.03 -18.87
C GLY A 221 11.57 -6.01 -20.34
N LYS A 222 11.37 -4.90 -21.08
CA LYS A 222 11.79 -4.77 -22.49
C LYS A 222 12.15 -3.35 -22.90
N MET A 223 13.03 -3.23 -23.90
CA MET A 223 13.44 -1.97 -24.53
C MET A 223 13.01 -1.95 -26.02
N ARG A 224 12.31 -0.93 -26.52
CA ARG A 224 11.58 0.11 -25.75
C ARG A 224 10.47 -0.52 -24.90
N PRO A 225 10.14 0.05 -23.73
CA PRO A 225 9.07 -0.48 -22.89
C PRO A 225 7.71 -0.37 -23.61
N ASN A 226 6.79 -1.28 -23.29
CA ASN A 226 5.41 -1.11 -23.73
C ASN A 226 4.85 0.22 -23.18
N GLY A 227 4.17 0.98 -24.04
CA GLY A 227 3.65 2.30 -23.69
C GLY A 227 4.72 3.37 -23.42
N ALA A 228 5.92 3.23 -24.00
CA ALA A 228 7.03 4.16 -23.83
C ALA A 228 6.63 5.64 -23.95
N ASP A 229 5.87 6.01 -24.97
CA ASP A 229 5.47 7.42 -25.18
C ASP A 229 4.51 7.93 -24.10
N ASP A 230 3.67 7.05 -23.54
CA ASP A 230 2.79 7.38 -22.41
C ASP A 230 3.58 7.52 -21.10
N ARG A 231 4.54 6.61 -20.85
CA ARG A 231 5.50 6.72 -19.72
C ARG A 231 6.26 8.06 -19.79
N ILE A 232 6.68 8.47 -20.98
CA ILE A 232 7.32 9.78 -21.20
C ILE A 232 6.34 10.90 -20.85
N ALA A 233 5.11 10.88 -21.35
CA ALA A 233 4.12 11.93 -21.08
C ALA A 233 3.77 12.08 -19.58
N TYR A 234 3.64 10.98 -18.82
CA TYR A 234 3.45 11.05 -17.37
C TYR A 234 4.70 11.55 -16.65
N THR A 235 5.89 11.08 -17.04
CA THR A 235 7.16 11.52 -16.42
C THR A 235 7.40 13.00 -16.67
N ASP A 236 7.11 13.51 -17.87
CA ASP A 236 7.21 14.93 -18.21
C ASP A 236 6.28 15.80 -17.36
N ARG A 237 5.03 15.37 -17.14
CA ARG A 237 4.10 16.08 -16.26
C ARG A 237 4.63 16.10 -14.82
N ALA A 238 5.12 14.97 -14.32
CA ALA A 238 5.71 14.89 -12.99
C ALA A 238 6.94 15.81 -12.88
N TYR A 239 7.85 15.76 -13.86
CA TYR A 239 9.05 16.59 -13.90
C TYR A 239 8.70 18.07 -13.85
N ARG A 240 7.77 18.53 -14.70
CA ARG A 240 7.34 19.94 -14.74
C ARG A 240 6.60 20.39 -13.48
N THR A 241 5.98 19.46 -12.76
CA THR A 241 5.22 19.78 -11.54
C THR A 241 6.11 19.86 -10.31
N LEU A 242 7.15 19.02 -10.25
CA LEU A 242 7.97 18.82 -9.06
C LEU A 242 9.37 19.44 -9.13
N ILE A 243 9.92 19.60 -10.34
CA ILE A 243 11.28 20.12 -10.58
C ILE A 243 11.24 21.36 -11.47
N GLY A 244 10.54 21.26 -12.59
CA GLY A 244 10.37 22.38 -13.51
C GLY A 244 9.65 23.53 -12.81
N VAL A 245 10.21 24.73 -12.92
CA VAL A 245 9.57 25.94 -12.40
C VAL A 245 8.20 26.05 -13.05
N GLY A 246 7.13 25.93 -12.26
CA GLY A 246 5.76 25.90 -12.75
C GLY A 246 5.51 27.04 -13.74
N SER A 247 5.03 26.70 -14.93
CA SER A 247 4.49 27.65 -15.90
C SER A 247 3.09 28.09 -15.51
#